data_AF-A0A3R9X2M4-F1
#
_entry.id   AF-A0A3R9X2M4-F1
#
_cell.length_a   1.000
_cell.length_b   1.000
_cell.length_c   1.000
_cell.angle_alpha   90.00
_cell.angle_beta   90.00
_cell.angle_gamma   90.00
#
_symmetry.space_group_name_H-M   'P 1'
#
loop_
_entity.id
_entity.type
_entity.pdbx_description
1 polymer ?
#
loop_
_entity_poly.entity_id
_entity_poly.type
_entity_poly.pdbx_seq_one_letter_code
_entity_poly.pdbx_strand_id
1 'polypeptide(L)'
;MRFYEGEPPTVYVGFTTGCHDDQDERIARRVLSELMSVYKDALVLYSFVLGRRSWCAVARGDPGDIVEIVGGIISEESCNSPSLVVIMDKAPQDVVSLAVDVKNGRTDLDSVYRVAEEKDILIIELGGSQDTLISFVSSVLCSVGLFDGEIKITS
;
A
#
# COMPACT_ATOMS: atom_id res chain seq x y z
N MET A 1 -0.53 -14.55 20.44
CA MET A 1 -0.31 -13.14 20.07
C MET A 1 0.91 -12.64 20.82
N ARG A 2 2.03 -12.41 20.13
CA ARG A 2 3.18 -11.74 20.75
C ARG A 2 2.91 -10.24 20.68
N PHE A 3 2.72 -9.61 21.82
CA PHE A 3 2.77 -8.16 21.93
C PHE A 3 4.23 -7.76 21.63
N TYR A 4 4.43 -6.89 20.64
CA TYR A 4 5.75 -6.29 20.43
C TYR A 4 6.04 -5.39 21.63
N GLU A 5 6.97 -5.80 22.49
CA GLU A 5 7.62 -4.91 23.46
C GLU A 5 8.53 -3.95 22.68
N GLY A 6 7.94 -2.87 22.17
CA GLY A 6 8.62 -1.86 21.37
C GLY A 6 7.66 -0.74 20.98
N GLU A 7 8.20 0.38 20.49
CA GLU A 7 7.33 1.37 19.85
C GLU A 7 6.58 0.71 18.68
N PRO A 8 5.29 1.02 18.45
CA PRO A 8 4.53 0.41 17.37
C PRO A 8 5.23 0.63 16.03
N PRO A 9 5.20 -0.36 15.11
CA PRO A 9 5.84 -0.23 13.80
C PRO A 9 5.13 0.82 12.95
N THR A 10 5.83 1.33 11.94
CA THR A 10 5.18 2.08 10.87
C THR A 10 4.72 1.10 9.80
N VAL A 11 3.44 1.13 9.44
CA VAL A 11 2.83 0.21 8.49
C VAL A 11 2.52 0.96 7.21
N TYR A 12 2.97 0.41 6.09
CA TYR A 12 2.78 0.94 4.75
C TYR A 12 1.93 -0.03 3.96
N VAL A 13 0.71 0.38 3.65
CA VAL A 13 -0.26 -0.42 2.91
C VAL A 13 -0.40 0.17 1.52
N GLY A 14 0.26 -0.46 0.55
CA GLY A 14 0.11 -0.13 -0.86
C GLY A 14 -1.18 -0.72 -1.40
N PHE A 15 -1.99 0.06 -2.10
CA PHE A 15 -3.25 -0.41 -2.66
C PHE A 15 -3.62 0.26 -3.98
N THR A 16 -4.50 -0.42 -4.71
CA THR A 16 -5.21 0.10 -5.88
C THR A 16 -6.71 -0.10 -5.69
N THR A 17 -7.52 0.79 -6.27
CA THR A 17 -8.98 0.72 -6.16
C THR A 17 -9.65 0.15 -7.43
N GLY A 18 -8.88 0.02 -8.51
CA GLY A 18 -9.40 -0.33 -9.84
C GLY A 18 -10.35 0.71 -10.44
N CYS A 19 -10.59 1.84 -9.76
CA CYS A 19 -11.44 2.93 -10.22
C CYS A 19 -10.64 3.95 -11.04
N HIS A 20 -11.36 4.85 -11.70
CA HIS A 20 -10.81 5.98 -12.44
C HIS A 20 -11.33 7.31 -11.87
N ASP A 21 -10.64 8.39 -12.24
CA ASP A 21 -11.04 9.77 -11.96
C ASP A 21 -11.30 10.05 -10.47
N ASP A 22 -12.35 10.82 -10.17
CA ASP A 22 -12.68 11.32 -8.83
C ASP A 22 -13.02 10.19 -7.84
N GLN A 23 -13.51 9.05 -8.32
CA GLN A 23 -13.88 7.93 -7.45
C GLN A 23 -12.65 7.30 -6.80
N ASP A 24 -11.57 7.12 -7.56
CA ASP A 24 -10.31 6.56 -7.06
C ASP A 24 -9.72 7.43 -5.93
N GLU A 25 -9.75 8.75 -6.10
CA GLU A 25 -9.30 9.68 -5.07
C GLU A 25 -10.27 9.74 -3.87
N ARG A 26 -11.59 9.65 -4.10
CA ARG A 26 -12.59 9.62 -3.03
C ARG A 26 -12.39 8.44 -2.10
N ILE A 27 -12.11 7.26 -2.64
CA ILE A 27 -11.83 6.04 -1.85
C ILE A 27 -10.57 6.26 -1.00
N ALA A 28 -9.49 6.77 -1.61
CA ALA A 28 -8.25 7.05 -0.89
C ALA A 28 -8.43 8.13 0.20
N ARG A 29 -9.29 9.13 -0.01
CA ARG A 29 -9.68 10.12 1.01
C ARG A 29 -10.48 9.49 2.14
N ARG A 30 -11.39 8.55 1.86
CA ARG A 30 -12.10 7.80 2.90
C ARG A 30 -11.14 6.94 3.72
N VAL A 31 -10.20 6.25 3.07
CA VAL A 31 -9.12 5.52 3.77
C VAL A 31 -8.35 6.44 4.71
N LEU A 32 -7.93 7.63 4.25
CA LEU A 32 -7.24 8.60 5.09
C LEU A 32 -8.10 9.04 6.28
N SER A 33 -9.37 9.37 6.04
CA SER A 33 -10.28 9.82 7.09
C SER A 33 -10.49 8.77 8.18
N GLU A 34 -10.73 7.51 7.79
CA GLU A 34 -10.93 6.42 8.73
C GLU A 34 -9.65 6.11 9.51
N LEU A 35 -8.49 6.08 8.85
CA LEU A 35 -7.22 5.91 9.55
C LEU A 35 -6.93 7.05 10.53
N MET A 36 -7.17 8.30 10.15
CA MET A 36 -6.97 9.46 11.03
C MET A 36 -7.89 9.47 12.25
N SER A 37 -9.04 8.77 12.19
CA SER A 37 -9.93 8.61 13.35
C SER A 37 -9.32 7.74 14.46
N VAL A 38 -8.35 6.89 14.11
CA VAL A 38 -7.67 5.95 15.02
C VAL A 38 -6.20 6.33 15.25
N TYR A 39 -5.50 6.71 14.19
CA TYR A 39 -4.06 6.99 14.16
C TYR A 39 -3.79 8.46 13.82
N LYS A 40 -3.31 9.20 14.82
CA LYS A 40 -3.13 10.67 14.76
C LYS A 40 -2.33 11.18 13.56
N ASP A 41 -1.30 10.43 13.16
CA ASP A 41 -0.35 10.83 12.11
C ASP A 41 -0.51 9.98 10.84
N ALA A 42 -1.71 9.44 10.59
CA ALA A 42 -1.99 8.69 9.38
C ALA A 42 -1.89 9.57 8.13
N LEU A 43 -1.36 9.00 7.06
CA LEU A 43 -1.19 9.65 5.76
C LEU A 43 -1.66 8.72 4.65
N VAL A 44 -2.05 9.30 3.52
CA VAL A 44 -2.21 8.56 2.26
C VAL A 44 -1.39 9.26 1.19
N LEU A 45 -0.40 8.54 0.68
CA LEU A 45 0.53 8.98 -0.35
C LEU A 45 0.14 8.36 -1.68
N TYR A 46 0.54 8.98 -2.79
CA TYR A 46 0.31 8.44 -4.12
C TYR A 46 1.58 8.32 -4.94
N SER A 47 1.57 7.37 -5.87
CA SER A 47 2.61 7.19 -6.88
C SER A 47 1.98 6.88 -8.23
N PHE A 48 2.72 7.19 -9.30
CA PHE A 48 2.43 6.74 -10.66
C PHE A 48 3.36 5.57 -10.99
N VAL A 49 2.75 4.39 -11.10
CA VAL A 49 3.44 3.14 -11.41
C VAL A 49 2.85 2.58 -12.70
N LEU A 50 3.69 2.36 -13.71
CA LEU A 50 3.27 1.82 -15.01
C LEU A 50 2.10 2.62 -15.64
N GLY A 51 2.11 3.96 -15.48
CA GLY A 51 1.09 4.85 -16.02
C GLY A 51 -0.23 4.89 -15.25
N ARG A 52 -0.33 4.21 -14.10
CA ARG A 52 -1.52 4.19 -13.25
C ARG A 52 -1.22 4.81 -11.89
N ARG A 53 -2.20 5.54 -11.35
CA ARG A 53 -2.14 6.04 -9.97
C ARG A 53 -2.36 4.89 -9.01
N SER A 54 -1.61 4.89 -7.94
CA SER A 54 -1.68 3.94 -6.84
C SER A 54 -1.43 4.64 -5.52
N TRP A 55 -1.87 4.01 -4.44
CA TRP A 55 -1.92 4.64 -3.13
C TRP A 55 -1.07 3.88 -2.13
N CYS A 56 -0.61 4.58 -1.12
CA CYS A 56 0.06 4.03 0.05
C CYS A 56 -0.52 4.68 1.29
N ALA A 57 -1.28 3.92 2.07
CA ALA A 57 -1.68 4.33 3.42
C ALA A 57 -0.52 4.10 4.38
N VAL A 58 -0.25 5.08 5.24
CA VAL A 58 0.83 5.05 6.22
C VAL A 58 0.23 5.33 7.58
N ALA A 59 0.46 4.45 8.55
CA ALA A 59 0.05 4.67 9.92
C ALA A 59 1.00 3.94 10.88
N ARG A 60 1.17 4.49 12.09
CA ARG A 60 1.98 3.88 13.14
C ARG A 60 1.05 3.18 14.13
N GLY A 61 1.11 1.85 14.21
CA GLY A 61 0.14 1.08 14.99
C GLY A 61 0.17 -0.42 14.75
N ASP A 62 -0.94 -1.08 15.12
CA ASP A 62 -1.14 -2.51 14.87
C ASP A 62 -1.35 -2.78 13.37
N PRO A 63 -0.53 -3.64 12.72
CA PRO A 63 -0.69 -3.93 11.31
C PRO A 63 -2.03 -4.59 10.97
N GLY A 64 -2.60 -5.40 11.85
CA GLY A 64 -3.88 -6.08 11.64
C GLY A 64 -5.03 -5.08 11.54
N ASP A 65 -5.11 -4.16 12.51
CA ASP A 65 -6.13 -3.10 12.52
C ASP A 65 -6.03 -2.18 11.29
N ILE A 66 -4.80 -1.78 10.92
CA ILE A 66 -4.57 -0.91 9.76
C ILE A 66 -4.97 -1.62 8.46
N VAL A 67 -4.61 -2.90 8.31
CA VAL A 67 -4.99 -3.71 7.15
C VAL A 67 -6.50 -3.93 7.10
N GLU A 68 -7.16 -4.13 8.24
CA GLU A 68 -8.61 -4.29 8.30
C GLU A 68 -9.34 -3.01 7.85
N ILE A 69 -8.89 -1.83 8.31
CA ILE A 69 -9.47 -0.55 7.89
C ILE A 69 -9.28 -0.34 6.38
N VAL A 70 -8.04 -0.44 5.87
CA VAL A 70 -7.76 -0.20 4.45
C VAL A 70 -8.45 -1.25 3.59
N GLY A 71 -8.29 -2.53 3.95
CA GLY A 71 -8.86 -3.68 3.26
C GLY A 71 -10.38 -3.67 3.20
N GLY A 72 -11.04 -3.30 4.31
CA GLY A 72 -12.49 -3.19 4.39
C GLY A 72 -13.05 -2.14 3.43
N ILE A 73 -12.44 -0.95 3.40
CA ILE A 73 -12.87 0.15 2.52
C ILE A 73 -12.64 -0.21 1.05
N ILE A 74 -11.44 -0.68 0.69
CA ILE A 74 -11.16 -1.03 -0.71
C ILE A 74 -12.01 -2.22 -1.18
N SER A 75 -12.31 -3.20 -0.31
CA SER A 75 -13.18 -4.32 -0.66
C SER A 75 -14.64 -3.89 -0.84
N GLU A 76 -15.09 -2.83 -0.15
CA GLU A 76 -16.46 -2.33 -0.25
C GLU A 76 -16.67 -1.46 -1.50
N GLU A 77 -15.69 -0.59 -1.82
CA GLU A 77 -15.87 0.50 -2.78
C GLU A 77 -15.10 0.39 -4.09
N SER A 78 -14.18 -0.56 -4.21
CA SER A 78 -13.38 -0.73 -5.43
C SER A 78 -14.25 -1.06 -6.64
N CYS A 79 -13.81 -0.58 -7.81
CA CYS A 79 -14.52 -0.79 -9.06
C CYS A 79 -14.16 -2.14 -9.68
N ASN A 80 -12.92 -2.58 -9.50
CA ASN A 80 -12.41 -3.85 -9.99
C ASN A 80 -11.31 -4.35 -9.04
N SER A 81 -11.33 -5.66 -8.74
CA SER A 81 -10.17 -6.47 -8.36
C SER A 81 -9.03 -5.69 -7.66
N PRO A 82 -9.26 -5.14 -6.44
CA PRO A 82 -8.26 -4.36 -5.76
C PRO A 82 -7.09 -5.24 -5.33
N SER A 83 -5.98 -4.64 -4.96
CA SER A 83 -4.85 -5.39 -4.38
C SER A 83 -4.30 -4.61 -3.20
N LEU A 84 -3.71 -5.34 -2.25
CA LEU A 84 -3.13 -4.76 -1.05
C LEU A 84 -1.79 -5.43 -0.75
N VAL A 85 -0.76 -4.62 -0.49
CA VAL A 85 0.57 -5.10 -0.08
C VAL A 85 1.04 -4.33 1.14
N VAL A 86 1.53 -5.05 2.15
CA VAL A 86 1.93 -4.47 3.43
C VAL A 86 3.44 -4.56 3.62
N ILE A 87 4.06 -3.42 3.90
CA ILE A 87 5.44 -3.32 4.35
C ILE A 87 5.43 -2.78 5.78
N MET A 88 6.20 -3.41 6.67
CA MET A 88 6.43 -2.91 8.02
C MET A 88 7.80 -2.21 8.10
N ASP A 89 7.82 -1.05 8.73
CA ASP A 89 8.94 -0.14 8.92
C ASP A 89 9.64 0.30 7.64
N LYS A 90 10.63 -0.45 7.15
CA LYS A 90 11.39 -0.05 5.96
C LYS A 90 11.70 -1.26 5.11
N ALA A 91 11.35 -1.19 3.83
CA ALA A 91 11.70 -2.25 2.89
C ALA A 91 13.23 -2.44 2.79
N PRO A 92 13.72 -3.69 2.81
CA PRO A 92 15.11 -4.01 2.52
C PRO A 92 15.55 -3.56 1.11
N GLN A 93 16.86 -3.32 0.92
CA GLN A 93 17.38 -2.74 -0.33
C GLN A 93 17.14 -3.61 -1.58
N ASP A 94 17.16 -4.93 -1.43
CA ASP A 94 16.85 -5.87 -2.51
C ASP A 94 15.37 -5.80 -2.92
N VAL A 95 14.45 -5.66 -1.95
CA VAL A 95 13.01 -5.42 -2.19
C VAL A 95 12.80 -4.08 -2.90
N VAL A 96 13.53 -3.04 -2.48
CA VAL A 96 13.49 -1.71 -3.14
C VAL A 96 13.97 -1.80 -4.59
N SER A 97 15.06 -2.53 -4.84
CA SER A 97 15.59 -2.73 -6.19
C SER A 97 14.59 -3.44 -7.09
N LEU A 98 13.93 -4.47 -6.56
CA LEU A 98 12.86 -5.19 -7.24
C LEU A 98 11.67 -4.27 -7.57
N ALA A 99 11.23 -3.43 -6.63
CA ALA A 99 10.14 -2.47 -6.88
C ALA A 99 10.50 -1.46 -7.99
N VAL A 100 11.76 -1.02 -8.07
CA VAL A 100 12.23 -0.17 -9.17
C VAL A 100 12.19 -0.91 -10.50
N ASP A 101 12.59 -2.18 -10.54
CA ASP A 101 12.52 -2.98 -11.77
C ASP A 101 11.08 -3.22 -12.23
N VAL A 102 10.15 -3.50 -11.30
CA VAL A 102 8.71 -3.57 -11.59
C VAL A 102 8.19 -2.25 -12.12
N LYS A 103 8.54 -1.11 -11.50
CA LYS A 103 8.14 0.24 -11.97
C LYS A 103 8.60 0.52 -13.40
N ASN A 104 9.73 -0.07 -13.81
CA ASN A 104 10.30 0.04 -15.15
C ASN A 104 9.86 -1.07 -16.12
N GLY A 105 8.94 -1.95 -15.72
CA GLY A 105 8.44 -3.05 -16.55
C GLY A 105 9.48 -4.14 -16.85
N ARG A 106 10.47 -4.32 -15.97
CA ARG A 106 11.58 -5.27 -16.16
C ARG A 106 11.41 -6.57 -15.36
N THR A 107 10.35 -6.69 -14.58
CA THR A 107 10.10 -7.83 -13.70
C THR A 107 8.63 -8.21 -13.66
N ASP A 108 8.38 -9.48 -13.36
CA ASP A 108 7.09 -10.13 -13.29
C ASP A 108 6.60 -10.34 -11.86
N LEU A 109 5.36 -10.82 -11.75
CA LEU A 109 4.69 -11.10 -10.49
C LEU A 109 5.32 -12.29 -9.74
N ASP A 110 5.80 -13.31 -10.44
CA ASP A 110 6.42 -14.48 -9.82
C ASP A 110 7.67 -14.10 -9.01
N SER A 111 8.47 -13.17 -9.54
CA SER A 111 9.63 -12.63 -8.83
C SER A 111 9.23 -11.85 -7.58
N VAL A 112 8.12 -11.11 -7.63
CA VAL A 112 7.55 -10.40 -6.47
C VAL A 112 7.06 -11.38 -5.42
N TYR A 113 6.35 -12.44 -5.79
CA TYR A 113 5.89 -13.45 -4.84
C TYR A 113 7.03 -14.17 -4.14
N ARG A 114 8.06 -14.58 -4.89
CA ARG A 114 9.24 -15.22 -4.30
C ARG A 114 9.90 -14.33 -3.24
N VAL A 115 10.14 -13.06 -3.56
CA VAL A 115 10.77 -12.13 -2.61
C VAL A 115 9.84 -11.81 -1.45
N ALA A 116 8.52 -11.72 -1.68
CA ALA A 116 7.57 -11.48 -0.61
C ALA A 116 7.56 -12.61 0.42
N GLU A 117 7.57 -13.87 -0.04
CA GLU A 117 7.68 -15.05 0.82
C GLU A 117 9.01 -15.07 1.57
N GLU A 118 10.13 -14.80 0.90
CA GLU A 118 11.46 -14.78 1.52
C GLU A 118 11.64 -13.68 2.59
N LYS A 119 10.84 -12.60 2.52
CA LYS A 119 10.98 -11.40 3.35
C LYS A 119 9.80 -11.16 4.29
N ASP A 120 8.90 -12.13 4.42
CA ASP A 120 7.67 -12.02 5.23
C ASP A 120 6.82 -10.77 4.88
N ILE A 121 6.76 -10.41 3.60
CA ILE A 121 5.91 -9.32 3.10
C ILE A 121 4.52 -9.87 2.86
N LEU A 122 3.52 -9.26 3.50
CA LEU A 122 2.13 -9.67 3.33
C LEU A 122 1.56 -9.10 2.02
N ILE A 123 1.18 -9.99 1.12
CA ILE A 123 0.42 -9.67 -0.09
C ILE A 123 -0.99 -10.24 0.07
N ILE A 124 -1.99 -9.37 -0.04
CA ILE A 124 -3.41 -9.74 -0.10
C ILE A 124 -3.89 -9.42 -1.51
N GLU A 125 -3.90 -10.45 -2.36
CA GLU A 125 -4.41 -10.36 -3.71
C GLU A 125 -5.94 -10.51 -3.68
N LEU A 126 -6.65 -9.38 -3.80
CA LEU A 126 -8.09 -9.35 -4.05
C LEU A 126 -8.37 -9.12 -5.55
N GLY A 127 -7.32 -9.17 -6.38
CA GLY A 127 -7.30 -8.58 -7.69
C GLY A 127 -6.42 -9.28 -8.73
N GLY A 128 -6.16 -8.59 -9.85
CA GLY A 128 -5.37 -9.13 -10.95
C GLY A 128 -3.87 -8.88 -10.81
N SER A 129 -3.07 -9.65 -11.53
CA SER A 129 -1.61 -9.65 -11.42
C SER A 129 -0.94 -8.28 -11.55
N GLN A 130 -1.48 -7.40 -12.40
CA GLN A 130 -0.92 -6.06 -12.61
C GLN A 130 -1.18 -5.12 -11.43
N ASP A 131 -2.36 -5.23 -10.80
CA ASP A 131 -2.71 -4.44 -9.63
C ASP A 131 -1.84 -4.85 -8.44
N THR A 132 -1.58 -6.15 -8.27
CA THR A 132 -0.67 -6.65 -7.23
C THR A 132 0.75 -6.09 -7.40
N LEU A 133 1.29 -6.06 -8.62
CA LEU A 133 2.58 -5.43 -8.92
C LEU A 133 2.60 -3.93 -8.57
N ILE A 134 1.54 -3.20 -8.95
CA ILE A 134 1.44 -1.76 -8.68
C ILE A 134 1.37 -1.48 -7.18
N SER A 135 0.57 -2.23 -6.44
CA SER A 135 0.47 -2.09 -4.98
C SER A 135 1.78 -2.44 -4.28
N PHE A 136 2.49 -3.47 -4.74
CA PHE A 136 3.83 -3.81 -4.24
C PHE A 136 4.83 -2.66 -4.42
N VAL A 137 4.90 -2.08 -5.62
CA VAL A 137 5.78 -0.93 -5.86
C VAL A 137 5.41 0.24 -4.94
N SER A 138 4.12 0.49 -4.79
CA SER A 138 3.61 1.60 -4.00
C SER A 138 3.98 1.48 -2.54
N SER A 139 3.75 0.31 -1.91
CA SER A 139 4.09 0.09 -0.51
C SER A 139 5.61 0.18 -0.27
N VAL A 140 6.40 -0.44 -1.15
CA VAL A 140 7.87 -0.49 -1.02
C VAL A 140 8.49 0.88 -1.17
N LEU A 141 8.19 1.61 -2.25
CA LEU A 141 8.78 2.93 -2.50
C LEU A 141 8.35 3.95 -1.44
N CYS A 142 7.08 3.88 -1.02
CA CYS A 142 6.55 4.68 0.07
C CYS A 142 7.32 4.45 1.38
N SER A 143 7.64 3.19 1.73
CA SER A 143 8.41 2.84 2.94
C SER A 143 9.82 3.42 2.99
N VAL A 144 10.36 3.86 1.84
CA VAL A 144 11.68 4.50 1.74
C VAL A 144 11.60 6.00 1.39
N GLY A 145 10.41 6.59 1.48
CA GLY A 145 10.18 8.01 1.24
C GLY A 145 10.18 8.42 -0.24
N LEU A 146 9.90 7.48 -1.15
CA LEU A 146 9.81 7.73 -2.58
C LEU A 146 8.33 7.64 -3.02
N PHE A 147 7.71 8.80 -3.24
CA PHE A 147 6.32 8.95 -3.68
C PHE A 147 6.15 10.24 -4.46
N ASP A 148 5.08 10.36 -5.24
CA ASP A 148 4.84 11.50 -6.12
C ASP A 148 4.01 12.62 -5.46
N GLY A 149 3.26 12.31 -4.40
CA GLY A 149 2.59 13.31 -3.56
C GLY A 149 1.73 12.71 -2.45
N GLU A 150 0.95 13.56 -1.78
CA GLU A 150 0.08 13.20 -0.65
C GLU A 150 -1.36 13.69 -0.87
N ILE A 151 -2.34 12.94 -0.36
CA ILE A 151 -3.71 13.42 -0.23
C ILE A 151 -3.83 14.25 1.05
N LYS A 152 -4.56 15.36 0.96
CA LYS A 152 -4.96 16.17 2.11
C LYS A 152 -6.46 16.14 2.29
N ILE A 153 -6.94 15.99 3.52
CA ILE A 153 -8.34 16.29 3.84
C ILE A 153 -8.51 17.81 3.68
N THR A 154 -9.29 18.23 2.70
CA THR A 154 -9.69 19.63 2.55
C THR A 154 -10.80 19.91 3.54
N SER A 155 -10.56 20.85 4.45
CA SER A 155 -11.54 21.35 5.43
C SER A 155 -12.66 22.16 4.80
#